data_AF-A0A7X5R153-F1
#
_entry.id   AF-A0A7X5R153-F1
#
_cell.length_a   1.000
_cell.length_b   1.000
_cell.length_c   1.000
_cell.angle_alpha   90.00
_cell.angle_beta   90.00
_cell.angle_gamma   90.00
#
_symmetry.space_group_name_H-M   'P 1'
#
loop_
_entity.id
_entity.type
_entity.pdbx_description
1 polymer ?
#
loop_
_entity_poly.entity_id
_entity_poly.type
_entity_poly.pdbx_seq_one_letter_code
_entity_poly.pdbx_strand_id
1 'polypeptide(L)'
;MKKTITRRITAVIGATALGVLSAVSLALPASAVGPDLDPNASGSITIHKYEQPLTNGAPADGTEQTVPATHVPIDGVVFSITPVTGVDLTTNAGWTTAKTLSEALAADPLALPTPLGTPQTLPATVGGDTTIGSLPLGLYLVQEVSAPANVVSKAAPFLVTVPLPTTGAAADWNYNIHVYPKNAVAGTPTKSVDDSGKFALGSTVTWTVGSTVPVFADRAELVSYVITDTLDSRLSYTAPARISLDGTALSAADVTISTTNPVTVTFTPTGLDKLMAAPNGALSLEIDTVVTGTGSIVNTALVNVNGIESETNPATTSWVPVEITKVDGDNQAPLAGAVFAVYTTQTGGTALSFPGGITEFTSDSTGKITIPGLKAGEVYWLEEVTAPTGYFGLGERVRVPGSGTLAAVPGVNTGELVTYTQTVANDKIPAWMLPLTGSTGTLLFALGGGALVAVAIGAALVVSRKKKALA
;
A
#
# COMPACT_ATOMS: atom_id res chain seq x y z
N MET A 1 0.00 7.36 28.83
CA MET A 1 -1.36 6.86 29.13
C MET A 1 -2.13 6.82 27.81
N LYS A 2 -2.02 5.72 27.05
CA LYS A 2 -2.66 5.57 25.73
C LYS A 2 -4.16 5.39 25.97
N LYS A 3 -4.97 6.39 25.63
CA LYS A 3 -6.43 6.23 25.56
C LYS A 3 -6.72 5.36 24.34
N THR A 4 -6.88 4.06 24.56
CA THR A 4 -7.43 3.14 23.57
C THR A 4 -8.89 3.54 23.37
N ILE A 5 -9.16 4.33 22.33
CA ILE A 5 -10.53 4.58 21.90
C ILE A 5 -10.99 3.27 21.25
N THR A 6 -11.71 2.46 22.01
CA THR A 6 -12.39 1.28 21.51
C THR A 6 -13.56 1.77 20.63
N ARG A 7 -13.28 2.11 19.37
CA ARG A 7 -14.33 2.28 18.36
C ARG A 7 -14.96 0.91 18.17
N ARG A 8 -16.22 0.76 18.57
CA ARG A 8 -17.03 -0.41 18.22
C ARG A 8 -17.09 -0.46 16.69
N ILE A 9 -16.42 -1.43 16.10
CA ILE A 9 -16.41 -1.71 14.67
C ILE A 9 -17.79 -2.30 14.34
N THR A 10 -18.72 -1.45 13.94
CA THR A 10 -20.01 -1.91 13.39
C THR A 10 -19.88 -1.83 11.88
N ALA A 11 -19.66 -2.96 11.21
CA ALA A 11 -19.85 -3.05 9.77
C ALA A 11 -21.26 -2.53 9.45
N VAL A 12 -21.36 -1.61 8.49
CA VAL A 12 -22.65 -1.05 8.07
C VAL A 12 -23.48 -2.17 7.46
N ILE A 13 -24.67 -2.41 8.02
CA ILE A 13 -25.71 -3.17 7.31
C ILE A 13 -26.14 -2.28 6.16
N GLY A 14 -25.94 -2.71 4.90
CA GLY A 14 -26.39 -1.99 3.72
C GLY A 14 -27.90 -1.71 3.83
N ALA A 15 -28.25 -0.50 4.25
CA ALA A 15 -29.61 -0.14 4.60
C ALA A 15 -30.29 0.54 3.41
N THR A 16 -30.59 -0.21 2.33
CA THR A 16 -31.73 0.05 1.42
C THR A 16 -31.91 -1.04 0.35
N ALA A 17 -33.00 -1.81 0.49
CA ALA A 17 -34.08 -2.06 -0.47
C ALA A 17 -33.91 -2.38 -1.97
N LEU A 18 -32.89 -1.88 -2.70
CA LEU A 18 -32.93 -1.84 -4.17
C LEU A 18 -31.83 -2.65 -4.89
N GLY A 19 -30.95 -3.31 -4.14
CA GLY A 19 -30.04 -4.34 -4.65
C GLY A 19 -30.61 -5.76 -4.64
N VAL A 20 -31.94 -5.90 -4.71
CA VAL A 20 -32.68 -7.16 -4.64
C VAL A 20 -32.34 -8.03 -5.87
N LEU A 21 -31.29 -8.85 -5.74
CA LEU A 21 -31.28 -10.18 -6.32
C LEU A 21 -31.56 -11.28 -5.28
N SER A 22 -31.77 -10.91 -4.02
CA SER A 22 -32.03 -11.84 -2.91
C SER A 22 -33.48 -11.91 -2.44
N ALA A 23 -34.36 -10.97 -2.83
CA ALA A 23 -35.79 -11.15 -2.62
C ALA A 23 -36.37 -11.89 -3.82
N VAL A 24 -36.65 -13.17 -3.63
CA VAL A 24 -37.72 -13.81 -4.40
C VAL A 24 -38.95 -12.94 -4.17
N SER A 25 -39.40 -12.23 -5.20
CA SER A 25 -40.67 -11.49 -5.10
C SER A 25 -41.74 -12.50 -4.73
N LEU A 26 -42.32 -12.38 -3.53
CA LEU A 26 -43.38 -13.26 -3.08
C LEU A 26 -44.61 -13.04 -3.96
N ALA A 27 -44.67 -13.78 -5.07
CA ALA A 27 -45.85 -13.88 -5.89
C ALA A 27 -46.93 -14.53 -5.02
N LEU A 28 -48.11 -13.90 -4.95
CA LEU A 28 -49.25 -14.55 -4.32
C LEU A 28 -49.65 -15.74 -5.19
N PRO A 29 -49.72 -16.97 -4.65
CA PRO A 29 -50.29 -18.08 -5.40
C PRO A 29 -51.75 -17.75 -5.74
N ALA A 30 -52.24 -18.27 -6.87
CA ALA A 30 -53.65 -18.10 -7.27
C ALA A 30 -54.63 -18.67 -6.23
N SER A 31 -54.18 -19.64 -5.43
CA SER A 31 -54.82 -20.13 -4.21
C SER A 31 -53.77 -20.76 -3.30
N ALA A 32 -53.76 -20.43 -2.00
CA ALA A 32 -52.94 -21.12 -0.99
C ALA A 32 -53.46 -22.52 -0.63
N VAL A 33 -54.66 -22.88 -1.10
CA VAL A 33 -55.39 -24.12 -0.76
C VAL A 33 -55.66 -24.93 -2.03
N GLY A 34 -54.74 -24.89 -3.01
CA GLY A 34 -54.75 -25.85 -4.12
C GLY A 34 -54.49 -27.27 -3.62
N PRO A 35 -54.92 -28.32 -4.35
CA PRO A 35 -54.75 -29.72 -3.95
C PRO A 35 -53.28 -30.18 -3.79
N ASP A 36 -52.31 -29.34 -4.15
CA ASP A 36 -50.90 -29.73 -4.32
C ASP A 36 -49.94 -29.20 -3.22
N LEU A 37 -50.42 -28.37 -2.27
CA LEU A 37 -49.61 -28.00 -1.09
C LEU A 37 -49.71 -29.11 -0.04
N ASP A 38 -48.58 -29.70 0.36
CA ASP A 38 -48.53 -30.67 1.44
C ASP A 38 -48.27 -29.95 2.78
N PRO A 39 -49.27 -29.85 3.69
CA PRO A 39 -49.11 -29.14 4.96
C PRO A 39 -48.15 -29.85 5.93
N ASN A 40 -47.80 -31.11 5.68
CA ASN A 40 -46.88 -31.90 6.52
C ASN A 40 -45.48 -32.02 5.92
N ALA A 41 -45.25 -31.45 4.74
CA ALA A 41 -43.93 -31.45 4.13
C ALA A 41 -42.95 -30.63 4.97
N SER A 42 -41.66 -30.88 4.75
CA SER A 42 -40.58 -30.04 5.24
C SER A 42 -39.68 -29.67 4.08
N GLY A 43 -39.10 -28.49 4.12
CA GLY A 43 -38.18 -28.01 3.09
C GLY A 43 -36.77 -27.76 3.61
N SER A 44 -35.97 -27.14 2.74
CA SER A 44 -34.61 -26.71 3.02
C SER A 44 -34.36 -25.32 2.44
N ILE A 45 -33.37 -24.63 3.01
CA ILE A 45 -32.81 -23.41 2.45
C ILE A 45 -31.31 -23.63 2.28
N THR A 46 -30.84 -23.49 1.04
CA THR A 46 -29.43 -23.47 0.66
C THR A 46 -29.04 -22.03 0.33
N ILE A 47 -28.00 -21.54 1.00
CA ILE A 47 -27.46 -20.19 0.81
C ILE A 47 -26.15 -20.30 0.05
N HIS A 48 -26.08 -19.63 -1.10
CA HIS A 48 -24.89 -19.48 -1.91
C HIS A 48 -24.34 -18.06 -1.79
N LYS A 49 -23.27 -17.89 -1.02
CA LYS A 49 -22.66 -16.61 -0.67
C LYS A 49 -21.62 -16.20 -1.69
N TYR A 50 -21.79 -15.01 -2.26
CA TYR A 50 -20.84 -14.42 -3.21
C TYR A 50 -20.40 -13.02 -2.81
N GLU A 51 -19.27 -12.59 -3.39
CA GLU A 51 -18.93 -11.19 -3.55
C GLU A 51 -19.93 -10.51 -4.50
N GLN A 52 -20.13 -9.21 -4.34
CA GLN A 52 -20.96 -8.42 -5.23
C GLN A 52 -20.28 -8.35 -6.62
N PRO A 53 -20.90 -8.90 -7.68
CA PRO A 53 -20.34 -8.84 -9.02
C PRO A 53 -20.62 -7.49 -9.68
N LEU A 54 -19.82 -7.15 -10.71
CA LEU A 54 -20.07 -5.99 -11.58
C LEU A 54 -21.39 -6.13 -12.36
N THR A 55 -21.68 -7.35 -12.81
CA THR A 55 -22.91 -7.67 -13.53
C THR A 55 -23.65 -8.72 -12.74
N ASN A 56 -24.88 -8.39 -12.35
CA ASN A 56 -25.75 -9.33 -11.67
C ASN A 56 -26.19 -10.46 -12.62
N GLY A 57 -26.31 -11.67 -12.08
CA GLY A 57 -26.94 -12.80 -12.76
C GLY A 57 -28.46 -12.63 -12.92
N ALA A 58 -29.15 -13.71 -13.27
CA ALA A 58 -30.62 -13.73 -13.26
C ALA A 58 -31.16 -13.48 -11.85
N PRO A 59 -32.31 -12.81 -11.69
CA PRO A 59 -32.98 -12.70 -10.39
C PRO A 59 -33.20 -14.10 -9.78
N ALA A 60 -32.98 -14.22 -8.47
CA ALA A 60 -33.26 -15.47 -7.76
C ALA A 60 -34.78 -15.74 -7.76
N ASP A 61 -35.17 -16.94 -8.19
CA ASP A 61 -36.56 -17.43 -8.18
C ASP A 61 -36.77 -18.54 -7.13
N GLY A 62 -35.75 -18.80 -6.31
CA GLY A 62 -35.72 -19.86 -5.31
C GLY A 62 -35.25 -21.21 -5.84
N THR A 63 -35.01 -21.36 -7.14
CA THR A 63 -34.41 -22.57 -7.72
C THR A 63 -32.88 -22.49 -7.74
N GLU A 64 -32.22 -23.63 -7.88
CA GLU A 64 -30.78 -23.66 -8.13
C GLU A 64 -30.47 -23.03 -9.49
N GLN A 65 -29.51 -22.11 -9.53
CA GLN A 65 -29.14 -21.32 -10.70
C GLN A 65 -27.69 -21.59 -11.07
N THR A 66 -27.43 -21.63 -12.36
CA THR A 66 -26.06 -21.63 -12.87
C THR A 66 -25.43 -20.26 -12.63
N VAL A 67 -24.50 -20.19 -11.69
CA VAL A 67 -23.77 -18.95 -11.37
C VAL A 67 -22.57 -18.79 -12.33
N PRO A 68 -22.35 -17.60 -12.93
CA PRO A 68 -21.19 -17.37 -13.78
C PRO A 68 -19.87 -17.59 -13.03
N ALA A 69 -18.88 -18.22 -13.68
CA ALA A 69 -17.57 -18.51 -13.08
C ALA A 69 -16.77 -17.27 -12.65
N THR A 70 -17.19 -16.07 -13.07
CA THR A 70 -16.61 -14.79 -12.65
C THR A 70 -17.10 -14.32 -11.28
N HIS A 71 -18.15 -14.95 -10.72
CA HIS A 71 -18.65 -14.64 -9.39
C HIS A 71 -17.81 -15.38 -8.35
N VAL A 72 -17.30 -14.65 -7.38
CA VAL A 72 -16.37 -15.18 -6.39
C VAL A 72 -17.15 -15.61 -5.14
N PRO A 73 -17.11 -16.89 -4.75
CA PRO A 73 -17.75 -17.36 -3.53
C PRO A 73 -17.02 -16.85 -2.28
N ILE A 74 -17.74 -16.67 -1.17
CA ILE A 74 -17.15 -16.25 0.12
C ILE A 74 -17.31 -17.34 1.17
N ASP A 75 -16.17 -17.81 1.67
CA ASP A 75 -16.10 -18.76 2.79
C ASP A 75 -16.10 -18.05 4.15
N GLY A 76 -16.51 -18.77 5.19
CA GLY A 76 -16.44 -18.28 6.58
C GLY A 76 -17.58 -17.35 6.98
N VAL A 77 -18.60 -17.15 6.14
CA VAL A 77 -19.79 -16.35 6.47
C VAL A 77 -20.77 -17.23 7.25
N VAL A 78 -21.30 -16.70 8.36
CA VAL A 78 -22.29 -17.40 9.21
C VAL A 78 -23.62 -16.71 9.09
N PHE A 79 -24.67 -17.50 8.84
CA PHE A 79 -26.05 -17.04 8.79
C PHE A 79 -26.87 -17.53 9.99
N SER A 80 -27.93 -16.81 10.31
CA SER A 80 -29.02 -17.29 11.15
C SER A 80 -30.33 -17.30 10.38
N ILE A 81 -31.12 -18.35 10.57
CA ILE A 81 -32.47 -18.49 10.03
C ILE A 81 -33.44 -18.50 11.22
N THR A 82 -34.40 -17.58 11.21
CA THR A 82 -35.36 -17.40 12.31
C THR A 82 -36.79 -17.47 11.77
N PRO A 83 -37.66 -18.36 12.27
CA PRO A 83 -39.04 -18.40 11.84
C PRO A 83 -39.79 -17.14 12.29
N VAL A 84 -40.56 -16.56 11.37
CA VAL A 84 -41.51 -15.49 11.66
C VAL A 84 -42.83 -16.13 12.07
N THR A 85 -43.15 -16.02 13.35
CA THR A 85 -44.35 -16.66 13.93
C THR A 85 -45.62 -15.90 13.55
N GLY A 86 -46.77 -16.58 13.57
CA GLY A 86 -48.06 -15.99 13.21
C GLY A 86 -48.32 -15.91 11.70
N VAL A 87 -47.45 -16.50 10.87
CA VAL A 87 -47.63 -16.63 9.41
C VAL A 87 -47.92 -18.10 9.08
N ASP A 88 -49.15 -18.38 8.67
CA ASP A 88 -49.59 -19.73 8.26
C ASP A 88 -49.74 -19.81 6.74
N LEU A 89 -48.74 -20.40 6.07
CA LEU A 89 -48.69 -20.55 4.61
C LEU A 89 -49.68 -21.59 4.06
N THR A 90 -50.43 -22.30 4.90
CA THR A 90 -51.56 -23.13 4.45
C THR A 90 -52.83 -22.29 4.21
N THR A 91 -52.78 -20.97 4.46
CA THR A 91 -53.91 -20.04 4.34
C THR A 91 -53.60 -18.83 3.46
N ASN A 92 -54.59 -18.34 2.71
CA ASN A 92 -54.45 -17.09 1.93
C ASN A 92 -54.10 -15.88 2.81
N ALA A 93 -54.56 -15.88 4.06
CA ALA A 93 -54.26 -14.84 5.04
C ALA A 93 -52.77 -14.80 5.38
N GLY A 94 -52.14 -15.96 5.62
CA GLY A 94 -50.71 -16.04 5.90
C GLY A 94 -49.85 -15.58 4.72
N TRP A 95 -50.21 -15.92 3.48
CA TRP A 95 -49.53 -15.40 2.29
C TRP A 95 -49.65 -13.88 2.15
N THR A 96 -50.81 -13.32 2.48
CA THR A 96 -51.02 -11.86 2.51
C THR A 96 -50.12 -11.21 3.57
N THR A 97 -50.04 -11.78 4.78
CA THR A 97 -49.14 -11.32 5.84
C THR A 97 -47.68 -11.41 5.43
N ALA A 98 -47.25 -12.52 4.83
CA ALA A 98 -45.87 -12.70 4.37
C ALA A 98 -45.47 -11.64 3.34
N LYS A 99 -46.35 -11.35 2.37
CA LYS A 99 -46.14 -10.28 1.39
C LYS A 99 -45.98 -8.92 2.06
N THR A 100 -46.87 -8.54 2.98
CA THR A 100 -46.78 -7.27 3.70
C THR A 100 -45.50 -7.15 4.50
N LEU A 101 -45.06 -8.21 5.19
CA LEU A 101 -43.80 -8.21 5.93
C LEU A 101 -42.58 -8.08 5.00
N SER A 102 -42.62 -8.74 3.84
CA SER A 102 -41.58 -8.60 2.81
C SER A 102 -41.51 -7.18 2.25
N GLU A 103 -42.64 -6.53 1.99
CA GLU A 103 -42.69 -5.14 1.52
C GLU A 103 -42.18 -4.17 2.60
N ALA A 104 -42.51 -4.42 3.87
CA ALA A 104 -42.03 -3.63 4.99
C ALA A 104 -40.51 -3.76 5.19
N LEU A 105 -39.96 -4.98 5.16
CA LEU A 105 -38.51 -5.21 5.27
C LEU A 105 -37.75 -4.66 4.07
N ALA A 106 -38.35 -4.72 2.87
CA ALA A 106 -37.78 -4.08 1.70
C ALA A 106 -37.73 -2.56 1.89
N ALA A 107 -38.77 -1.93 2.43
CA ALA A 107 -38.79 -0.49 2.67
C ALA A 107 -37.79 -0.05 3.76
N ASP A 108 -37.58 -0.87 4.80
CA ASP A 108 -36.60 -0.63 5.87
C ASP A 108 -35.94 -1.95 6.31
N PRO A 109 -34.71 -2.25 5.86
CA PRO A 109 -33.99 -3.48 6.24
C PRO A 109 -33.69 -3.61 7.74
N LEU A 110 -33.83 -2.53 8.52
CA LEU A 110 -33.67 -2.55 9.97
C LEU A 110 -34.99 -2.85 10.70
N ALA A 111 -36.13 -2.72 10.01
CA ALA A 111 -37.46 -3.06 10.52
C ALA A 111 -37.71 -4.58 10.43
N LEU A 112 -37.00 -5.34 11.27
CA LEU A 112 -37.13 -6.80 11.30
C LEU A 112 -38.58 -7.23 11.65
N PRO A 113 -39.12 -8.28 11.00
CA PRO A 113 -40.46 -8.76 11.28
C PRO A 113 -40.60 -9.29 12.71
N THR A 114 -41.79 -9.18 13.28
CA THR A 114 -42.14 -9.72 14.60
C THR A 114 -43.54 -10.34 14.58
N PRO A 115 -43.83 -11.33 15.45
CA PRO A 115 -42.94 -11.96 16.42
C PRO A 115 -42.00 -13.01 15.78
N LEU A 116 -40.78 -13.12 16.29
CA LEU A 116 -39.78 -14.10 15.86
C LEU A 116 -39.75 -15.30 16.81
N GLY A 117 -39.54 -16.49 16.25
CA GLY A 117 -39.26 -17.71 17.02
C GLY A 117 -37.77 -17.85 17.36
N THR A 118 -37.32 -19.08 17.61
CA THR A 118 -35.92 -19.36 17.97
C THR A 118 -35.01 -19.31 16.75
N PRO A 119 -33.93 -18.50 16.76
CA PRO A 119 -32.96 -18.46 15.66
C PRO A 119 -32.15 -19.77 15.61
N GLN A 120 -31.89 -20.24 14.40
CA GLN A 120 -30.99 -21.36 14.12
C GLN A 120 -29.76 -20.83 13.40
N THR A 121 -28.58 -20.99 14.00
CA THR A 121 -27.30 -20.61 13.38
C THR A 121 -26.80 -21.74 12.49
N LEU A 122 -26.42 -21.38 11.26
CA LEU A 122 -25.91 -22.33 10.28
C LEU A 122 -24.39 -22.49 10.41
N PRO A 123 -23.81 -23.62 9.92
CA PRO A 123 -22.38 -23.72 9.69
C PRO A 123 -21.87 -22.57 8.81
N ALA A 124 -20.61 -22.18 9.02
CA ALA A 124 -19.96 -21.20 8.16
C ALA A 124 -19.89 -21.71 6.72
N THR A 125 -19.98 -20.80 5.74
CA THR A 125 -19.94 -21.14 4.32
C THR A 125 -18.62 -21.79 3.91
N VAL A 126 -18.71 -22.79 3.02
CA VAL A 126 -17.57 -23.50 2.40
C VAL A 126 -17.83 -23.62 0.90
N GLY A 127 -16.89 -23.16 0.07
CA GLY A 127 -17.13 -22.93 -1.35
C GLY A 127 -18.23 -21.89 -1.61
N GLY A 128 -18.50 -21.00 -0.64
CA GLY A 128 -19.65 -20.09 -0.66
C GLY A 128 -20.95 -20.68 -0.10
N ASP A 129 -21.03 -21.99 0.16
CA ASP A 129 -22.32 -22.63 0.43
C ASP A 129 -22.54 -22.98 1.91
N THR A 130 -23.79 -22.83 2.37
CA THR A 130 -24.29 -23.41 3.62
C THR A 130 -25.76 -23.79 3.47
N THR A 131 -26.24 -24.75 4.25
CA THR A 131 -27.61 -25.27 4.10
C THR A 131 -28.24 -25.60 5.44
N ILE A 132 -29.56 -25.51 5.48
CA ILE A 132 -30.39 -26.03 6.56
C ILE A 132 -31.55 -26.82 5.96
N GLY A 133 -31.83 -28.00 6.51
CA GLY A 133 -32.94 -28.86 6.08
C GLY A 133 -33.97 -29.06 7.17
N SER A 134 -35.01 -29.84 6.85
CA SER A 134 -36.10 -30.20 7.77
C SER A 134 -36.84 -28.99 8.35
N LEU A 135 -36.96 -27.91 7.56
CA LEU A 135 -37.71 -26.72 7.94
C LEU A 135 -39.21 -26.96 7.76
N PRO A 136 -40.05 -26.73 8.79
CA PRO A 136 -41.50 -26.70 8.63
C PRO A 136 -41.94 -25.64 7.62
N LEU A 137 -43.19 -25.74 7.14
CA LEU A 137 -43.78 -24.69 6.34
C LEU A 137 -43.81 -23.37 7.13
N GLY A 138 -43.39 -22.27 6.50
CA GLY A 138 -43.39 -20.98 7.17
C GLY A 138 -42.58 -19.90 6.47
N LEU A 139 -42.61 -18.70 7.06
CA LEU A 139 -41.80 -17.55 6.67
C LEU A 139 -40.56 -17.49 7.57
N TYR A 140 -39.39 -17.30 6.96
CA TYR A 140 -38.10 -17.30 7.65
C TYR A 140 -37.34 -16.02 7.36
N LEU A 141 -36.86 -15.36 8.42
CA LEU A 141 -35.91 -14.26 8.37
C LEU A 141 -34.49 -14.82 8.31
N VAL A 142 -33.76 -14.48 7.25
CA VAL A 142 -32.36 -14.85 7.05
C VAL A 142 -31.48 -13.64 7.33
N GLN A 143 -30.47 -13.80 8.19
CA GLN A 143 -29.55 -12.73 8.59
C GLN A 143 -28.10 -13.19 8.54
N GLU A 144 -27.22 -12.34 8.03
CA GLU A 144 -25.77 -12.54 8.09
C GLU A 144 -25.22 -12.14 9.47
N VAL A 145 -24.77 -13.12 10.25
CA VAL A 145 -24.31 -12.94 11.64
C VAL A 145 -22.87 -12.46 11.67
N SER A 146 -21.97 -13.16 10.98
CA SER A 146 -20.54 -12.82 10.92
C SER A 146 -19.97 -13.10 9.53
N ALA A 147 -18.89 -12.40 9.20
CA ALA A 147 -18.25 -12.49 7.89
C ALA A 147 -16.72 -12.27 8.03
N PRO A 148 -15.92 -12.63 7.02
CA PRO A 148 -14.50 -12.31 6.95
C PRO A 148 -14.21 -10.81 7.16
N ALA A 149 -13.03 -10.49 7.69
CA ALA A 149 -12.67 -9.14 8.10
C ALA A 149 -12.61 -8.12 6.94
N ASN A 150 -12.50 -8.57 5.70
CA ASN A 150 -12.48 -7.71 4.50
C ASN A 150 -13.87 -7.48 3.89
N VAL A 151 -14.94 -8.00 4.49
CA VAL A 151 -16.32 -7.66 4.10
C VAL A 151 -16.66 -6.27 4.61
N VAL A 152 -16.87 -5.34 3.68
CA VAL A 152 -17.12 -3.92 3.96
C VAL A 152 -18.59 -3.51 3.83
N SER A 153 -19.41 -4.36 3.23
CA SER A 153 -20.88 -4.31 3.30
C SER A 153 -21.41 -5.74 3.33
N LYS A 154 -22.21 -6.06 4.35
CA LYS A 154 -22.87 -7.36 4.50
C LYS A 154 -24.19 -7.40 3.74
N ALA A 155 -24.67 -8.59 3.42
CA ALA A 155 -26.00 -8.78 2.87
C ALA A 155 -27.07 -8.22 3.83
N ALA A 156 -28.02 -7.46 3.27
CA ALA A 156 -29.19 -7.03 4.03
C ALA A 156 -30.03 -8.25 4.48
N PRO A 157 -30.70 -8.19 5.64
CA PRO A 157 -31.68 -9.19 6.03
C PRO A 157 -32.75 -9.39 4.96
N PHE A 158 -33.21 -10.62 4.76
CA PHE A 158 -34.25 -10.94 3.79
C PHE A 158 -35.18 -12.04 4.29
N LEU A 159 -36.34 -12.16 3.66
CA LEU A 159 -37.36 -13.15 3.98
C LEU A 159 -37.48 -14.21 2.91
N VAL A 160 -37.70 -15.45 3.34
CA VAL A 160 -37.89 -16.63 2.49
C VAL A 160 -39.07 -17.42 3.00
N THR A 161 -39.98 -17.84 2.11
CA THR A 161 -41.01 -18.82 2.47
C THR A 161 -40.54 -20.23 2.16
N VAL A 162 -40.93 -21.19 2.99
CA VAL A 162 -40.82 -22.62 2.69
C VAL A 162 -42.24 -23.18 2.70
N PRO A 163 -42.76 -23.73 1.58
CA PRO A 163 -42.20 -23.67 0.23
C PRO A 163 -42.28 -22.26 -0.42
N LEU A 164 -41.69 -22.13 -1.62
CA LEU A 164 -41.93 -21.03 -2.56
C LEU A 164 -42.89 -21.49 -3.68
N PRO A 165 -43.84 -20.65 -4.11
CA PRO A 165 -44.65 -20.96 -5.29
C PRO A 165 -43.79 -20.86 -6.56
N THR A 166 -43.90 -21.85 -7.45
CA THR A 166 -43.24 -21.80 -8.77
C THR A 166 -44.04 -20.97 -9.79
N THR A 167 -43.38 -20.44 -10.82
CA THR A 167 -44.06 -19.72 -11.92
C THR A 167 -44.29 -20.66 -13.10
N GLY A 168 -45.55 -20.90 -13.52
CA GLY A 168 -45.86 -21.83 -14.62
C GLY A 168 -47.33 -22.31 -14.68
N ALA A 169 -47.67 -23.07 -15.73
CA ALA A 169 -49.04 -23.53 -16.04
C ALA A 169 -49.58 -24.65 -15.12
N ALA A 170 -48.73 -25.23 -14.27
CA ALA A 170 -49.11 -26.00 -13.09
C ALA A 170 -48.33 -25.38 -11.93
N ALA A 171 -49.04 -24.77 -10.98
CA ALA A 171 -48.41 -24.10 -9.84
C ALA A 171 -47.93 -25.16 -8.84
N ASP A 172 -46.71 -25.66 -9.04
CA ASP A 172 -46.04 -26.54 -8.08
C ASP A 172 -45.37 -25.72 -6.96
N TRP A 173 -45.03 -26.42 -5.87
CA TRP A 173 -44.35 -25.86 -4.70
C TRP A 173 -42.88 -26.27 -4.68
N ASN A 174 -41.97 -25.29 -4.61
CA ASN A 174 -40.57 -25.55 -4.38
C ASN A 174 -40.29 -25.63 -2.86
N TYR A 175 -39.90 -26.80 -2.37
CA TYR A 175 -39.49 -27.00 -0.96
C TYR A 175 -37.98 -26.91 -0.75
N ASN A 176 -37.18 -26.94 -1.83
CA ASN A 176 -35.72 -26.85 -1.79
C ASN A 176 -35.30 -25.48 -2.29
N ILE A 177 -35.20 -24.52 -1.36
CA ILE A 177 -35.01 -23.12 -1.73
C ILE A 177 -33.52 -22.81 -1.83
N HIS A 178 -33.11 -22.15 -2.92
CA HIS A 178 -31.77 -21.64 -3.12
C HIS A 178 -31.78 -20.10 -3.14
N VAL A 179 -30.86 -19.48 -2.39
CA VAL A 179 -30.75 -18.01 -2.27
C VAL A 179 -29.30 -17.56 -2.44
N TYR A 180 -29.10 -16.34 -2.96
CA TYR A 180 -27.78 -15.86 -3.44
C TYR A 180 -27.38 -14.49 -2.83
N PRO A 181 -27.23 -14.37 -1.50
CA PRO A 181 -26.85 -13.10 -0.86
C PRO A 181 -25.41 -12.68 -1.18
N LYS A 182 -25.20 -11.38 -1.41
CA LYS A 182 -23.92 -10.79 -1.85
C LYS A 182 -23.34 -9.81 -0.84
N ASN A 183 -22.01 -9.71 -0.78
CA ASN A 183 -21.28 -8.76 0.06
C ASN A 183 -20.36 -7.89 -0.79
N ALA A 184 -20.20 -6.64 -0.41
CA ALA A 184 -19.07 -5.85 -0.88
C ALA A 184 -17.82 -6.28 -0.11
N VAL A 185 -16.75 -6.59 -0.83
CA VAL A 185 -15.47 -7.05 -0.27
C VAL A 185 -14.36 -6.10 -0.71
N ALA A 186 -13.54 -5.66 0.24
CA ALA A 186 -12.37 -4.86 -0.05
C ALA A 186 -11.16 -5.74 -0.39
N GLY A 187 -10.43 -5.33 -1.43
CA GLY A 187 -9.13 -5.89 -1.76
C GLY A 187 -8.06 -5.49 -0.73
N THR A 188 -6.92 -6.18 -0.78
CA THR A 188 -5.77 -5.82 0.06
C THR A 188 -5.07 -4.59 -0.53
N PRO A 189 -4.94 -3.48 0.22
CA PRO A 189 -4.23 -2.30 -0.26
C PRO A 189 -2.72 -2.54 -0.26
N THR A 190 -1.99 -1.79 -1.07
CA THR A 190 -0.54 -1.92 -1.24
C THR A 190 0.18 -0.63 -0.94
N LYS A 191 1.47 -0.73 -0.62
CA LYS A 191 2.34 0.42 -0.46
C LYS A 191 3.71 0.17 -1.08
N SER A 192 4.23 1.19 -1.76
CA SER A 192 5.59 1.22 -2.31
C SER A 192 6.26 2.55 -2.01
N VAL A 193 7.57 2.59 -2.19
CA VAL A 193 8.37 3.81 -2.14
C VAL A 193 9.21 3.90 -3.40
N ASP A 194 9.19 5.06 -4.04
CA ASP A 194 10.15 5.45 -5.06
C ASP A 194 11.20 6.35 -4.42
N ASP A 195 12.38 5.78 -4.21
CA ASP A 195 13.60 6.47 -3.84
C ASP A 195 14.70 6.30 -4.90
N SER A 196 14.31 5.97 -6.12
CA SER A 196 15.23 5.85 -7.25
C SER A 196 15.91 7.18 -7.54
N GLY A 197 17.23 7.13 -7.75
CA GLY A 197 18.04 8.33 -7.96
C GLY A 197 18.13 9.28 -6.76
N LYS A 198 17.71 8.84 -5.56
CA LYS A 198 17.82 9.61 -4.31
C LYS A 198 19.00 9.07 -3.50
N PHE A 199 20.00 9.91 -3.28
CA PHE A 199 21.31 9.44 -2.83
C PHE A 199 21.78 10.00 -1.49
N ALA A 200 21.33 11.19 -1.11
CA ALA A 200 21.74 11.86 0.12
C ALA A 200 20.53 12.25 0.97
N LEU A 201 20.70 12.35 2.29
CA LEU A 201 19.67 12.93 3.16
C LEU A 201 19.26 14.32 2.65
N GLY A 202 18.00 14.67 2.91
CA GLY A 202 17.36 15.84 2.30
C GLY A 202 16.73 15.54 0.93
N SER A 203 16.94 14.35 0.36
CA SER A 203 16.21 13.92 -0.84
C SER A 203 14.73 13.72 -0.56
N THR A 204 13.89 14.12 -1.52
CA THR A 204 12.46 13.78 -1.53
C THR A 204 12.26 12.39 -2.12
N VAL A 205 11.56 11.52 -1.37
CA VAL A 205 11.08 10.20 -1.81
C VAL A 205 9.56 10.23 -1.90
N THR A 206 8.98 9.42 -2.80
CA THR A 206 7.54 9.35 -3.01
C THR A 206 7.00 8.01 -2.54
N TRP A 207 6.04 8.04 -1.62
CA TRP A 207 5.30 6.85 -1.19
C TRP A 207 4.02 6.74 -2.00
N THR A 208 3.69 5.54 -2.48
CA THR A 208 2.44 5.28 -3.20
C THR A 208 1.60 4.29 -2.41
N VAL A 209 0.38 4.67 -2.05
CA VAL A 209 -0.64 3.79 -1.47
C VAL A 209 -1.64 3.42 -2.56
N GLY A 210 -1.73 2.13 -2.88
CA GLY A 210 -2.64 1.58 -3.87
C GLY A 210 -3.83 0.89 -3.21
N SER A 211 -5.02 1.04 -3.78
CA SER A 211 -6.22 0.30 -3.36
C SER A 211 -7.22 0.19 -4.51
N THR A 212 -8.12 -0.79 -4.44
CA THR A 212 -9.20 -0.95 -5.41
C THR A 212 -10.53 -0.54 -4.80
N VAL A 213 -11.39 0.10 -5.59
CA VAL A 213 -12.75 0.44 -5.15
C VAL A 213 -13.58 -0.85 -5.04
N PRO A 214 -14.11 -1.20 -3.86
CA PRO A 214 -14.99 -2.37 -3.70
C PRO A 214 -16.25 -2.22 -4.55
N VAL A 215 -16.79 -3.34 -5.01
CA VAL A 215 -18.08 -3.35 -5.71
C VAL A 215 -19.20 -3.34 -4.69
N PHE A 216 -20.04 -2.32 -4.71
CA PHE A 216 -21.24 -2.20 -3.88
C PHE A 216 -22.51 -2.37 -4.73
N ALA A 217 -23.58 -2.89 -4.14
CA ALA A 217 -24.84 -3.06 -4.85
C ALA A 217 -25.61 -1.74 -5.01
N ASP A 218 -25.46 -0.85 -4.02
CA ASP A 218 -26.12 0.45 -3.96
C ASP A 218 -25.16 1.51 -3.41
N ARG A 219 -25.34 2.76 -3.85
CA ARG A 219 -24.55 3.91 -3.37
C ARG A 219 -24.65 4.07 -1.85
N ALA A 220 -25.79 3.81 -1.24
CA ALA A 220 -26.01 3.93 0.21
C ALA A 220 -25.11 2.97 1.01
N GLU A 221 -24.62 1.90 0.41
CA GLU A 221 -23.72 0.95 1.06
C GLU A 221 -22.30 1.51 1.24
N LEU A 222 -21.85 2.44 0.38
CA LEU A 222 -20.56 3.10 0.51
C LEU A 222 -20.68 4.36 1.39
N VAL A 223 -20.58 4.19 2.70
CA VAL A 223 -20.76 5.27 3.68
C VAL A 223 -19.49 6.11 3.85
N SER A 224 -18.31 5.48 3.87
CA SER A 224 -17.05 6.19 4.06
C SER A 224 -15.87 5.50 3.38
N TYR A 225 -14.95 6.31 2.86
CA TYR A 225 -13.64 5.87 2.35
C TYR A 225 -12.57 6.82 2.86
N VAL A 226 -11.60 6.31 3.63
CA VAL A 226 -10.52 7.10 4.24
C VAL A 226 -9.19 6.39 4.09
N ILE A 227 -8.15 7.09 3.65
CA ILE A 227 -6.76 6.60 3.64
C ILE A 227 -5.97 7.39 4.67
N THR A 228 -5.24 6.70 5.56
CA THR A 228 -4.41 7.32 6.60
C THR A 228 -2.99 6.78 6.58
N ASP A 229 -2.01 7.66 6.59
CA ASP A 229 -0.59 7.36 6.57
C ASP A 229 0.10 8.13 7.71
N THR A 230 0.59 7.42 8.72
CA THR A 230 1.32 8.02 9.84
C THR A 230 2.81 7.92 9.58
N LEU A 231 3.41 9.04 9.19
CA LEU A 231 4.81 9.08 8.78
C LEU A 231 5.75 9.00 9.99
N ASP A 232 6.87 8.30 9.81
CA ASP A 232 7.99 8.29 10.76
C ASP A 232 8.52 9.72 10.98
N SER A 233 8.99 10.02 12.20
CA SER A 233 9.59 11.31 12.56
C SER A 233 10.79 11.73 11.69
N ARG A 234 11.43 10.78 11.01
CA ARG A 234 12.55 10.97 10.06
C ARG A 234 12.08 11.32 8.65
N LEU A 235 10.78 11.51 8.44
CA LEU A 235 10.16 11.91 7.18
C LEU A 235 9.42 13.23 7.36
N SER A 236 9.84 14.26 6.62
CA SER A 236 9.13 15.54 6.58
C SER A 236 8.17 15.55 5.39
N TYR A 237 6.86 15.59 5.68
CA TYR A 237 5.81 15.62 4.66
C TYR A 237 5.89 16.89 3.78
N THR A 238 5.84 16.70 2.46
CA THR A 238 5.72 17.76 1.48
C THR A 238 4.28 17.81 0.97
N ALA A 239 3.45 18.62 1.62
CA ALA A 239 2.05 18.76 1.26
C ALA A 239 1.83 19.57 -0.04
N PRO A 240 0.72 19.33 -0.77
CA PRO A 240 -0.28 18.29 -0.53
C PRO A 240 0.08 16.96 -1.21
N ALA A 241 -0.39 15.86 -0.63
CA ALA A 241 -0.44 14.56 -1.29
C ALA A 241 -1.36 14.62 -2.53
N ARG A 242 -1.09 13.74 -3.50
CA ARG A 242 -1.83 13.66 -4.77
C ARG A 242 -2.62 12.36 -4.80
N ILE A 243 -3.89 12.41 -5.18
CA ILE A 243 -4.72 11.20 -5.31
C ILE A 243 -5.39 11.15 -6.67
N SER A 244 -5.44 9.95 -7.24
CA SER A 244 -6.06 9.68 -8.53
C SER A 244 -6.93 8.42 -8.47
N LEU A 245 -7.92 8.37 -9.35
CA LEU A 245 -8.78 7.23 -9.64
C LEU A 245 -8.61 6.87 -11.13
N ASP A 246 -8.15 5.65 -11.40
CA ASP A 246 -7.80 5.18 -12.75
C ASP A 246 -6.88 6.16 -13.51
N GLY A 247 -5.91 6.72 -12.79
CA GLY A 247 -4.95 7.71 -13.30
C GLY A 247 -5.51 9.13 -13.47
N THR A 248 -6.80 9.34 -13.22
CA THR A 248 -7.41 10.68 -13.25
C THR A 248 -7.33 11.33 -11.88
N ALA A 249 -6.69 12.50 -11.79
CA ALA A 249 -6.55 13.23 -10.53
C ALA A 249 -7.92 13.63 -9.95
N LEU A 250 -8.09 13.42 -8.64
CA LEU A 250 -9.27 13.89 -7.91
C LEU A 250 -9.07 15.33 -7.42
N SER A 251 -10.16 16.07 -7.34
CA SER A 251 -10.19 17.48 -6.95
C SER A 251 -10.52 17.68 -5.48
N ALA A 252 -10.39 18.91 -4.98
CA ALA A 252 -10.81 19.28 -3.62
C ALA A 252 -12.33 19.14 -3.38
N ALA A 253 -13.14 19.01 -4.43
CA ALA A 253 -14.56 18.68 -4.28
C ALA A 253 -14.79 17.20 -3.96
N ASP A 254 -13.84 16.34 -4.32
CA ASP A 254 -13.93 14.88 -4.18
C ASP A 254 -13.30 14.38 -2.87
N VAL A 255 -12.25 15.07 -2.41
CA VAL A 255 -11.48 14.66 -1.25
C VAL A 255 -11.05 15.85 -0.39
N THR A 256 -10.88 15.58 0.89
CA THR A 256 -10.14 16.45 1.82
C THR A 256 -8.83 15.77 2.18
N ILE A 257 -7.72 16.51 2.09
CA ILE A 257 -6.36 16.00 2.32
C ILE A 257 -5.73 16.83 3.43
N SER A 258 -5.22 16.17 4.48
CA SER A 258 -4.49 16.88 5.54
C SER A 258 -3.16 17.44 5.03
N THR A 259 -2.72 18.55 5.62
CA THR A 259 -1.43 19.19 5.33
C THR A 259 -0.36 18.86 6.38
N THR A 260 -0.69 18.02 7.35
CA THR A 260 0.18 17.61 8.46
C THR A 260 0.18 16.09 8.60
N ASN A 261 1.17 15.57 9.33
CA ASN A 261 1.24 14.15 9.72
C ASN A 261 0.25 13.89 10.88
N PRO A 262 -0.63 12.88 10.83
CA PRO A 262 -0.81 11.87 9.77
C PRO A 262 -1.45 12.42 8.49
N VAL A 263 -0.93 11.97 7.35
CA VAL A 263 -1.53 12.27 6.04
C VAL A 263 -2.84 11.51 5.94
N THR A 264 -3.95 12.24 5.89
CA THR A 264 -5.30 11.68 5.88
C THR A 264 -6.04 12.18 4.65
N VAL A 265 -6.54 11.25 3.84
CA VAL A 265 -7.42 11.54 2.70
C VAL A 265 -8.81 11.02 3.03
N THR A 266 -9.78 11.93 3.16
CA THR A 266 -11.19 11.59 3.41
C THR A 266 -12.02 11.97 2.19
N PHE A 267 -12.71 10.99 1.62
CA PHE A 267 -13.61 11.22 0.48
C PHE A 267 -14.87 11.97 0.92
N THR A 268 -15.25 12.97 0.13
CA THR A 268 -16.52 13.71 0.29
C THR A 268 -17.68 12.92 -0.31
N PRO A 269 -18.94 13.32 -0.09
CA PRO A 269 -20.09 12.69 -0.78
C PRO A 269 -19.91 12.61 -2.30
N THR A 270 -19.43 13.68 -2.94
CA THR A 270 -19.14 13.73 -4.39
C THR A 270 -18.02 12.74 -4.77
N GLY A 271 -16.97 12.64 -3.96
CA GLY A 271 -15.90 11.68 -4.19
C GLY A 271 -16.39 10.23 -4.09
N LEU A 272 -17.23 9.93 -3.12
CA LEU A 272 -17.86 8.61 -2.97
C LEU A 272 -18.78 8.29 -4.16
N ASP A 273 -19.48 9.27 -4.73
CA ASP A 273 -20.25 9.09 -5.97
C ASP A 273 -19.35 8.70 -7.15
N LYS A 274 -18.15 9.30 -7.24
CA LYS A 274 -17.14 8.92 -8.25
C LYS A 274 -16.60 7.52 -8.03
N LEU A 275 -16.38 7.10 -6.78
CA LEU A 275 -15.99 5.73 -6.46
C LEU A 275 -17.07 4.74 -6.91
N MET A 276 -18.34 5.01 -6.61
CA MET A 276 -19.45 4.17 -7.08
C MET A 276 -19.55 4.05 -8.59
N ALA A 277 -19.16 5.08 -9.33
CA ALA A 277 -19.12 5.07 -10.79
C ALA A 277 -17.92 4.30 -11.37
N ALA A 278 -16.95 3.90 -10.54
CA ALA A 278 -15.74 3.19 -10.93
C ALA A 278 -15.50 1.95 -10.03
N PRO A 279 -16.43 0.98 -10.00
CA PRO A 279 -16.22 -0.27 -9.27
C PRO A 279 -14.99 -1.00 -9.83
N ASN A 280 -14.16 -1.57 -8.95
CA ASN A 280 -12.82 -2.10 -9.26
C ASN A 280 -11.81 -1.06 -9.79
N GLY A 281 -12.15 0.23 -9.79
CA GLY A 281 -11.22 1.29 -10.16
C GLY A 281 -10.00 1.34 -9.24
N ALA A 282 -8.85 1.71 -9.81
CA ALA A 282 -7.58 1.79 -9.10
C ALA A 282 -7.42 3.18 -8.46
N LEU A 283 -7.42 3.22 -7.13
CA LEU A 283 -7.04 4.39 -6.35
C LEU A 283 -5.54 4.39 -6.09
N SER A 284 -4.90 5.52 -6.34
CA SER A 284 -3.47 5.75 -6.09
C SER A 284 -3.28 7.07 -5.36
N LEU A 285 -2.75 6.99 -4.14
CA LEU A 285 -2.34 8.13 -3.32
C LEU A 285 -0.81 8.23 -3.30
N GLU A 286 -0.26 9.34 -3.77
CA GLU A 286 1.16 9.67 -3.73
C GLU A 286 1.45 10.70 -2.63
N ILE A 287 2.44 10.38 -1.78
CA ILE A 287 2.87 11.20 -0.65
C ILE A 287 4.36 11.46 -0.79
N ASP A 288 4.74 12.72 -1.00
CA ASP A 288 6.14 13.12 -1.06
C ASP A 288 6.67 13.46 0.34
N THR A 289 7.85 12.93 0.67
CA THR A 289 8.51 13.19 1.95
C THR A 289 9.99 13.48 1.76
N VAL A 290 10.51 14.48 2.46
CA VAL A 290 11.95 14.71 2.58
C VAL A 290 12.51 13.80 3.67
N VAL A 291 13.55 13.03 3.37
CA VAL A 291 14.20 12.16 4.36
C VAL A 291 15.15 12.98 5.23
N THR A 292 14.91 13.03 6.54
CA THR A 292 15.64 13.86 7.50
C THR A 292 16.49 13.07 8.49
N GLY A 293 16.44 11.73 8.46
CA GLY A 293 17.21 10.88 9.36
C GLY A 293 17.67 9.57 8.72
N THR A 294 18.57 8.88 9.41
CA THR A 294 19.17 7.62 8.96
C THR A 294 18.48 6.38 9.55
N GLY A 295 18.95 5.20 9.17
CA GLY A 295 18.41 3.90 9.53
C GLY A 295 17.40 3.38 8.51
N SER A 296 16.76 2.27 8.88
CA SER A 296 15.67 1.69 8.10
C SER A 296 14.39 2.42 8.50
N ILE A 297 13.73 3.00 7.50
CA ILE A 297 12.50 3.76 7.65
C ILE A 297 11.40 2.94 6.97
N VAL A 298 10.63 2.25 7.78
CA VAL A 298 9.49 1.43 7.36
C VAL A 298 8.23 2.29 7.44
N ASN A 299 7.38 2.20 6.43
CA ASN A 299 6.12 2.93 6.37
C ASN A 299 4.96 2.02 5.93
N THR A 300 3.83 2.08 6.62
CA THR A 300 2.55 1.40 6.29
C THR A 300 1.44 2.43 6.23
N ALA A 301 0.32 2.11 5.58
CA ALA A 301 -0.87 2.96 5.55
C ALA A 301 -2.11 2.12 5.85
N LEU A 302 -3.18 2.79 6.29
CA LEU A 302 -4.48 2.19 6.56
C LEU A 302 -5.51 2.70 5.55
N VAL A 303 -6.20 1.77 4.89
CA VAL A 303 -7.40 2.06 4.11
C VAL A 303 -8.62 1.64 4.92
N ASN A 304 -9.52 2.58 5.18
CA ASN A 304 -10.75 2.37 5.93
C ASN A 304 -11.96 2.53 5.01
N VAL A 305 -12.75 1.47 4.88
CA VAL A 305 -14.02 1.47 4.14
C VAL A 305 -15.13 1.10 5.10
N ASN A 306 -16.13 1.96 5.27
CA ASN A 306 -17.25 1.76 6.20
C ASN A 306 -16.85 1.39 7.64
N GLY A 307 -15.71 1.88 8.13
CA GLY A 307 -15.19 1.57 9.47
C GLY A 307 -14.33 0.30 9.55
N ILE A 308 -14.18 -0.44 8.46
CA ILE A 308 -13.31 -1.62 8.37
C ILE A 308 -11.94 -1.18 7.86
N GLU A 309 -10.90 -1.46 8.65
CA GLU A 309 -9.52 -1.06 8.34
C GLU A 309 -8.73 -2.21 7.72
N SER A 310 -7.97 -1.91 6.68
CA SER A 310 -6.99 -2.79 6.06
C SER A 310 -5.64 -2.08 5.98
N GLU A 311 -4.59 -2.71 6.51
CA GLU A 311 -3.22 -2.19 6.46
C GLU A 311 -2.52 -2.65 5.18
N THR A 312 -1.73 -1.77 4.59
CA THR A 312 -0.86 -2.11 3.45
C THR A 312 0.30 -3.01 3.88
N ASN A 313 0.95 -3.65 2.90
CA ASN A 313 2.30 -4.15 3.13
C ASN A 313 3.26 -3.02 3.58
N PRO A 314 4.33 -3.33 4.33
CA PRO A 314 5.36 -2.35 4.63
C PRO A 314 6.17 -2.01 3.37
N ALA A 315 6.46 -0.72 3.17
CA ALA A 315 7.47 -0.24 2.24
C ALA A 315 8.64 0.35 3.04
N THR A 316 9.87 0.23 2.55
CA THR A 316 11.07 0.60 3.31
C THR A 316 12.06 1.39 2.47
N THR A 317 12.58 2.48 3.04
CA THR A 317 13.78 3.16 2.55
C THR A 317 14.86 3.12 3.64
N SER A 318 16.13 3.01 3.25
CA SER A 318 17.25 2.76 4.16
C SER A 318 18.38 3.74 3.90
N TRP A 319 18.91 4.35 4.96
CA TRP A 319 19.90 5.42 4.89
C TRP A 319 21.00 5.22 5.93
N VAL A 320 22.26 5.48 5.61
CA VAL A 320 23.41 5.23 6.52
C VAL A 320 24.32 6.45 6.64
N PRO A 321 24.75 6.84 7.85
CA PRO A 321 25.82 7.82 8.00
C PRO A 321 27.16 7.20 7.59
N VAL A 322 28.08 8.04 7.14
CA VAL A 322 29.47 7.64 6.85
C VAL A 322 30.42 8.48 7.70
N GLU A 323 31.33 7.81 8.41
CA GLU A 323 32.42 8.45 9.14
C GLU A 323 33.75 8.18 8.43
N ILE A 324 34.51 9.25 8.17
CA ILE A 324 35.85 9.15 7.60
C ILE A 324 36.84 9.57 8.67
N THR A 325 37.92 8.81 8.81
CA THR A 325 39.07 9.16 9.66
C THR A 325 40.26 9.52 8.78
N LYS A 326 40.61 10.80 8.76
CA LYS A 326 41.73 11.34 8.01
C LYS A 326 43.01 11.26 8.83
N VAL A 327 44.04 10.62 8.28
CA VAL A 327 45.31 10.39 8.99
C VAL A 327 46.55 10.70 8.13
N ASP A 328 47.67 10.89 8.80
CA ASP A 328 49.02 10.83 8.25
C ASP A 328 49.34 9.39 7.81
N GLY A 329 49.86 9.23 6.58
CA GLY A 329 50.15 7.91 6.02
C GLY A 329 51.21 7.12 6.77
N ASP A 330 52.17 7.78 7.42
CA ASP A 330 53.29 7.14 8.10
C ASP A 330 52.95 6.80 9.55
N ASN A 331 52.50 7.78 10.32
CA ASN A 331 52.34 7.65 11.78
C ASN A 331 50.88 7.52 12.23
N GLN A 332 49.92 7.56 11.30
CA GLN A 332 48.48 7.46 11.55
C GLN A 332 47.91 8.54 12.47
N ALA A 333 48.64 9.64 12.71
CA ALA A 333 48.13 10.77 13.48
C ALA A 333 46.96 11.44 12.74
N PRO A 334 45.93 11.90 13.46
CA PRO A 334 44.77 12.52 12.85
C PRO A 334 45.14 13.83 12.14
N LEU A 335 44.51 14.08 10.99
CA LEU A 335 44.73 15.29 10.19
C LEU A 335 43.46 16.13 10.07
N ALA A 336 43.53 17.36 10.58
CA ALA A 336 42.49 18.37 10.42
C ALA A 336 42.63 19.14 9.10
N GLY A 337 41.51 19.65 8.58
CA GLY A 337 41.48 20.55 7.43
C GLY A 337 41.48 19.89 6.05
N ALA A 338 41.35 18.56 5.96
CA ALA A 338 41.06 17.91 4.68
C ALA A 338 39.61 18.18 4.28
N VAL A 339 39.34 18.57 3.04
CA VAL A 339 37.98 18.86 2.53
C VAL A 339 37.57 17.79 1.53
N PHE A 340 36.41 17.18 1.73
CA PHE A 340 35.86 16.14 0.86
C PHE A 340 34.50 16.49 0.28
N ALA A 341 34.28 16.09 -0.97
CA ALA A 341 32.98 16.06 -1.63
C ALA A 341 32.58 14.61 -1.97
N VAL A 342 31.28 14.33 -2.02
CA VAL A 342 30.73 12.99 -2.27
C VAL A 342 30.10 12.91 -3.65
N TYR A 343 30.36 11.83 -4.39
CA TYR A 343 29.87 11.61 -5.74
C TYR A 343 29.30 10.20 -5.91
N THR A 344 28.42 10.02 -6.90
CA THR A 344 27.91 8.71 -7.32
C THR A 344 28.76 8.04 -8.40
N THR A 345 29.70 8.77 -9.00
CA THR A 345 30.60 8.27 -10.05
C THR A 345 32.06 8.38 -9.63
N GLN A 346 32.90 7.46 -10.13
CA GLN A 346 34.33 7.44 -9.85
C GLN A 346 35.06 8.65 -10.45
N THR A 347 34.62 9.12 -11.61
CA THR A 347 35.16 10.29 -12.31
C THR A 347 34.03 11.19 -12.78
N GLY A 348 34.29 12.51 -12.83
CA GLY A 348 33.30 13.51 -13.24
C GLY A 348 32.05 13.56 -12.35
N GLY A 349 30.93 14.05 -12.89
CA GLY A 349 29.66 14.15 -12.18
C GLY A 349 29.56 15.37 -11.25
N THR A 350 28.42 15.49 -10.59
CA THR A 350 28.10 16.60 -9.67
C THR A 350 28.21 16.10 -8.24
N ALA A 351 28.80 16.91 -7.35
CA ALA A 351 28.84 16.62 -5.93
C ALA A 351 27.42 16.51 -5.37
N LEU A 352 27.19 15.52 -4.52
CA LEU A 352 25.93 15.37 -3.80
C LEU A 352 25.72 16.58 -2.87
N SER A 353 24.47 17.02 -2.80
CA SER A 353 24.05 18.10 -1.91
C SER A 353 23.25 17.53 -0.76
N PHE A 354 23.59 17.99 0.45
CA PHE A 354 22.99 17.59 1.72
C PHE A 354 22.13 18.75 2.28
N PRO A 355 21.38 18.54 3.38
CA PRO A 355 20.52 19.59 3.93
C PRO A 355 21.30 20.89 4.19
N GLY A 356 20.73 22.02 3.78
CA GLY A 356 21.38 23.34 3.82
C GLY A 356 22.28 23.65 2.62
N GLY A 357 22.30 22.79 1.59
CA GLY A 357 23.13 23.01 0.39
C GLY A 357 24.59 22.64 0.59
N ILE A 358 24.89 21.83 1.61
CA ILE A 358 26.26 21.41 1.94
C ILE A 358 26.72 20.41 0.89
N THR A 359 27.85 20.69 0.24
CA THR A 359 28.50 19.81 -0.76
C THR A 359 29.89 19.34 -0.34
N GLU A 360 30.45 19.96 0.70
CA GLU A 360 31.82 19.72 1.17
C GLU A 360 31.84 19.49 2.68
N PHE A 361 32.70 18.59 3.13
CA PHE A 361 32.87 18.21 4.52
C PHE A 361 34.35 18.28 4.92
N THR A 362 34.65 18.96 6.01
CA THR A 362 36.03 19.19 6.46
C THR A 362 36.39 18.31 7.65
N SER A 363 37.59 17.75 7.68
CA SER A 363 38.07 16.98 8.83
C SER A 363 38.34 17.87 10.04
N ASP A 364 37.83 17.44 11.19
CA ASP A 364 37.97 18.17 12.46
C ASP A 364 39.36 17.97 13.10
N SER A 365 39.55 18.52 14.30
CA SER A 365 40.82 18.41 15.06
C SER A 365 41.19 16.97 15.45
N THR A 366 40.24 16.03 15.39
CA THR A 366 40.44 14.59 15.60
C THR A 366 40.58 13.83 14.28
N GLY A 367 40.64 14.53 13.15
CA GLY A 367 40.71 13.94 11.82
C GLY A 367 39.39 13.34 11.33
N LYS A 368 38.28 13.54 12.05
CA LYS A 368 37.00 12.93 11.70
C LYS A 368 36.21 13.81 10.73
N ILE A 369 35.50 13.15 9.82
CA ILE A 369 34.51 13.76 8.93
C ILE A 369 33.24 12.93 9.04
N THR A 370 32.10 13.59 9.22
CA THR A 370 30.78 12.93 9.26
C THR A 370 29.95 13.35 8.05
N ILE A 371 29.62 12.38 7.20
CA ILE A 371 28.63 12.54 6.13
C ILE A 371 27.27 12.12 6.71
N PRO A 372 26.28 13.04 6.78
CA PRO A 372 25.06 12.84 7.58
C PRO A 372 24.26 11.59 7.22
N GLY A 373 24.14 11.29 5.93
CA GLY A 373 23.50 10.06 5.50
C GLY A 373 23.42 9.90 3.98
N LEU A 374 23.72 8.68 3.53
CA LEU A 374 23.68 8.23 2.16
C LEU A 374 22.65 7.11 2.01
N LYS A 375 22.09 6.95 0.81
CA LYS A 375 21.16 5.88 0.50
C LYS A 375 21.87 4.52 0.62
N ALA A 376 21.26 3.60 1.36
CA ALA A 376 21.83 2.28 1.58
C ALA A 376 21.80 1.43 0.30
N GLY A 377 22.87 0.66 0.08
CA GLY A 377 22.96 -0.29 -1.05
C GLY A 377 23.59 0.27 -2.33
N GLU A 378 23.88 1.57 -2.36
CA GLU A 378 24.54 2.24 -3.49
C GLU A 378 26.07 2.21 -3.36
N VAL A 379 26.79 2.76 -4.34
CA VAL A 379 28.24 2.98 -4.28
C VAL A 379 28.54 4.45 -4.50
N TYR A 380 29.42 4.99 -3.65
CA TYR A 380 29.83 6.38 -3.63
C TYR A 380 31.33 6.53 -3.75
N TRP A 381 31.76 7.76 -4.00
CA TRP A 381 33.14 8.14 -4.21
C TRP A 381 33.43 9.45 -3.50
N LEU A 382 34.48 9.47 -2.68
CA LEU A 382 34.97 10.65 -1.99
C LEU A 382 36.09 11.28 -2.78
N GLU A 383 35.94 12.55 -3.12
CA GLU A 383 36.99 13.36 -3.70
C GLU A 383 37.60 14.23 -2.61
N GLU A 384 38.92 14.14 -2.43
CA GLU A 384 39.64 15.12 -1.60
C GLU A 384 39.82 16.40 -2.42
N VAL A 385 38.97 17.40 -2.15
CA VAL A 385 38.97 18.70 -2.82
C VAL A 385 40.16 19.54 -2.37
N THR A 386 40.51 19.45 -1.08
CA THR A 386 41.65 20.15 -0.48
C THR A 386 42.35 19.24 0.52
N ALA A 387 43.65 18.99 0.30
CA ALA A 387 44.48 18.25 1.22
C ALA A 387 44.84 19.08 2.47
N PRO A 388 45.10 18.45 3.63
CA PRO A 388 45.65 19.14 4.79
C PRO A 388 46.97 19.84 4.46
N THR A 389 47.21 20.99 5.10
CA THR A 389 48.47 21.74 4.95
C THR A 389 49.68 20.85 5.21
N GLY A 390 50.60 20.78 4.24
CA GLY A 390 51.83 19.98 4.33
C GLY A 390 51.71 18.54 3.85
N TYR A 391 50.60 18.15 3.20
CA TYR A 391 50.37 16.83 2.64
C TYR A 391 50.05 16.91 1.14
N PHE A 392 50.37 15.83 0.41
CA PHE A 392 49.90 15.68 -0.97
C PHE A 392 48.40 15.38 -0.97
N GLY A 393 47.69 15.86 -2.00
CA GLY A 393 46.29 15.46 -2.23
C GLY A 393 46.17 14.10 -2.88
N LEU A 394 45.02 13.45 -2.71
CA LEU A 394 44.71 12.21 -3.40
C LEU A 394 44.60 12.40 -4.92
N GLY A 395 45.16 11.46 -5.69
CA GLY A 395 45.09 11.48 -7.16
C GLY A 395 43.81 10.88 -7.74
N GLU A 396 43.07 10.10 -6.95
CA GLU A 396 41.82 9.44 -7.35
C GLU A 396 40.80 9.50 -6.22
N ARG A 397 39.51 9.36 -6.56
CA ARG A 397 38.45 9.28 -5.56
C ARG A 397 38.50 7.98 -4.77
N VAL A 398 38.23 8.06 -3.47
CA VAL A 398 38.15 6.90 -2.59
C VAL A 398 36.76 6.28 -2.68
N ARG A 399 36.68 4.99 -2.98
CA ARG A 399 35.42 4.25 -3.04
C ARG A 399 34.81 4.11 -1.64
N VAL A 400 33.53 4.43 -1.50
CA VAL A 400 32.73 4.23 -0.29
C VAL A 400 31.50 3.41 -0.65
N PRO A 401 31.35 2.16 -0.18
CA PRO A 401 30.10 1.45 -0.33
C PRO A 401 29.01 2.16 0.51
N GLY A 402 27.88 2.45 -0.13
CA GLY A 402 26.67 2.97 0.49
C GLY A 402 25.97 1.96 1.40
N SER A 403 26.42 0.70 1.44
CA SER A 403 26.10 -0.25 2.49
C SER A 403 27.37 -0.61 3.24
N GLY A 404 27.37 -0.41 4.56
CA GLY A 404 28.33 -1.09 5.42
C GLY A 404 28.05 -2.59 5.32
N THR A 405 28.92 -3.35 4.65
CA THR A 405 29.09 -4.73 5.08
C THR A 405 29.82 -4.65 6.41
N LEU A 406 29.20 -5.18 7.47
CA LEU A 406 29.94 -5.53 8.68
C LEU A 406 31.13 -6.38 8.22
N ALA A 407 32.35 -5.87 8.39
CA ALA A 407 33.44 -6.79 8.69
C ALA A 407 32.96 -7.54 9.95
N ALA A 408 32.77 -8.85 9.82
CA ALA A 408 32.10 -9.68 10.81
C ALA A 408 32.60 -9.38 12.23
N VAL A 409 31.79 -8.66 13.02
CA VAL A 409 31.92 -8.64 14.47
C VAL A 409 31.17 -9.87 14.97
N PRO A 410 31.82 -10.84 15.63
CA PRO A 410 31.14 -11.99 16.19
C PRO A 410 30.04 -11.53 17.17
N GLY A 411 28.77 -11.81 16.86
CA GLY A 411 27.63 -11.53 17.74
C GLY A 411 26.63 -10.47 17.25
N VAL A 412 26.81 -9.86 16.07
CA VAL A 412 25.82 -8.94 15.48
C VAL A 412 24.97 -9.66 14.45
N ASN A 413 23.64 -9.56 14.56
CA ASN A 413 22.69 -10.18 13.62
C ASN A 413 22.79 -9.51 12.24
N THR A 414 22.75 -10.31 11.17
CA THR A 414 22.55 -9.84 9.78
C THR A 414 21.26 -9.01 9.68
N GLY A 415 21.37 -7.73 9.32
CA GLY A 415 20.20 -6.86 9.06
C GLY A 415 20.25 -5.46 9.71
N GLU A 416 21.25 -5.17 10.54
CA GLU A 416 21.39 -3.86 11.19
C GLU A 416 22.16 -2.87 10.30
N LEU A 417 21.60 -1.69 10.07
CA LEU A 417 22.30 -0.61 9.37
C LEU A 417 23.29 0.05 10.33
N VAL A 418 24.58 -0.20 10.09
CA VAL A 418 25.68 0.35 10.89
C VAL A 418 26.35 1.51 10.15
N THR A 419 26.87 2.49 10.90
CA THR A 419 27.74 3.54 10.37
C THR A 419 28.91 2.92 9.61
N TYR A 420 29.09 3.29 8.35
CA TYR A 420 30.28 2.89 7.59
C TYR A 420 31.47 3.75 8.03
N THR A 421 32.61 3.12 8.29
CA THR A 421 33.85 3.80 8.69
C THR A 421 34.93 3.59 7.63
N GLN A 422 35.65 4.64 7.28
CA GLN A 422 36.77 4.58 6.32
C GLN A 422 37.95 5.40 6.82
N THR A 423 39.14 4.80 6.84
CA THR A 423 40.39 5.55 7.05
C THR A 423 40.94 6.02 5.71
N VAL A 424 41.34 7.29 5.64
CA VAL A 424 41.93 7.91 4.43
C VAL A 424 43.26 8.59 4.81
N ALA A 425 44.36 8.06 4.28
CA ALA A 425 45.71 8.54 4.54
C ALA A 425 46.19 9.52 3.46
N ASN A 426 46.97 10.54 3.85
CA ASN A 426 47.77 11.33 2.89
C ASN A 426 49.25 11.20 3.23
N ASP A 427 50.06 11.22 2.18
CA ASP A 427 51.50 11.27 2.30
C ASP A 427 51.98 12.68 2.63
N LYS A 428 52.87 12.79 3.62
CA LYS A 428 53.43 14.06 4.05
C LYS A 428 54.40 14.60 3.01
N ILE A 429 54.32 15.90 2.71
CA ILE A 429 55.29 16.56 1.84
C ILE A 429 56.63 16.59 2.60
N PRO A 430 57.71 15.97 2.07
CA PRO A 430 59.00 15.95 2.73
C PRO A 430 59.56 17.35 2.93
N ALA A 431 60.25 17.60 4.05
CA ALA A 431 60.78 18.93 4.38
C ALA A 431 61.77 19.52 3.35
N TRP A 432 62.38 18.66 2.52
CA TRP A 432 63.26 19.09 1.42
C TRP A 432 62.51 19.55 0.17
N MET A 433 61.21 19.24 0.06
CA MET A 433 60.33 19.82 -0.95
C MET A 433 59.83 21.17 -0.45
N LEU A 434 60.41 22.26 -0.95
CA LEU A 434 59.94 23.61 -0.64
C LEU A 434 58.47 23.74 -1.06
N PRO A 435 57.61 24.37 -0.23
CA PRO A 435 56.23 24.60 -0.59
C PRO A 435 56.19 25.42 -1.87
N LEU A 436 55.60 24.84 -2.94
CA LEU A 436 55.34 25.56 -4.18
C LEU A 436 54.13 26.48 -3.94
N THR A 437 54.30 27.51 -3.12
CA THR A 437 53.28 28.55 -2.91
C THR A 437 53.37 29.57 -4.04
N GLY A 438 52.45 29.48 -5.00
CA GLY A 438 52.27 30.54 -6.00
C GLY A 438 51.55 30.07 -7.26
N SER A 439 50.21 30.19 -7.25
CA SER A 439 49.24 30.13 -8.36
C SER A 439 49.22 28.88 -9.25
N THR A 440 48.10 28.14 -9.17
CA THR A 440 47.24 27.47 -10.17
C THR A 440 47.74 27.11 -11.60
N GLY A 441 49.00 27.29 -12.00
CA GLY A 441 49.50 27.10 -13.36
C GLY A 441 50.65 26.10 -13.51
N THR A 442 51.24 25.57 -12.43
CA THR A 442 52.51 24.81 -12.54
C THR A 442 52.35 23.35 -13.00
N LEU A 443 51.18 22.74 -12.83
CA LEU A 443 50.93 21.39 -13.37
C LEU A 443 50.97 21.39 -14.92
N LEU A 444 50.58 22.50 -15.55
CA LEU A 444 50.67 22.70 -17.01
C LEU A 444 52.12 22.81 -17.50
N PHE A 445 53.02 23.42 -16.71
CA PHE A 445 54.42 23.60 -17.10
C PHE A 445 55.27 22.33 -16.94
N ALA A 446 54.95 21.45 -15.98
CA ALA A 446 55.65 20.17 -15.85
C ALA A 446 55.38 19.25 -17.07
N LEU A 447 54.12 19.21 -17.54
CA LEU A 447 53.75 18.46 -18.74
C LEU A 447 54.27 19.12 -20.03
N GLY A 448 54.19 20.46 -20.13
CA GLY A 448 54.72 21.21 -21.28
C GLY A 448 56.26 21.18 -21.39
N GLY A 449 56.96 21.24 -20.26
CA GLY A 449 58.42 21.17 -20.19
C GLY A 449 58.98 19.80 -20.61
N GLY A 450 58.32 18.72 -20.18
CA GLY A 450 58.67 17.35 -20.62
C GLY A 450 58.54 17.17 -22.14
N ALA A 451 57.47 17.73 -22.73
CA ALA A 451 57.26 17.69 -24.18
C ALA A 451 58.34 18.46 -24.96
N LEU A 452 58.77 19.63 -24.47
CA LEU A 452 59.83 20.44 -25.10
C LEU A 452 61.20 19.75 -25.04
N VAL A 453 61.53 19.08 -23.95
CA VAL A 453 62.78 18.30 -23.81
C VAL A 453 62.78 17.12 -24.77
N ALA A 454 61.66 16.42 -24.93
CA ALA A 454 61.53 15.31 -25.89
C ALA A 454 61.71 15.79 -27.35
N VAL A 455 61.16 16.95 -27.71
CA VAL A 455 61.34 17.56 -29.05
C VAL A 455 62.80 17.97 -29.28
N ALA A 456 63.46 18.56 -28.27
CA ALA A 456 64.86 18.96 -28.36
C ALA A 456 65.81 17.76 -28.52
N ILE A 457 65.57 16.66 -27.78
CA ILE A 457 66.32 15.41 -27.91
C ILE A 457 66.09 14.78 -29.30
N GLY A 458 64.85 14.76 -29.77
CA GLY A 458 64.51 14.29 -31.12
C GLY A 458 65.21 15.07 -32.22
N ALA A 459 65.21 16.41 -32.13
CA ALA A 459 65.90 17.28 -33.08
C ALA A 459 67.43 17.08 -33.07
N ALA A 460 68.03 16.95 -31.88
CA ALA A 460 69.47 16.69 -31.74
C ALA A 460 69.89 15.35 -32.37
N LEU A 461 69.09 14.29 -32.21
CA LEU A 461 69.34 12.97 -32.79
C LEU A 461 69.22 12.97 -34.33
N VAL A 462 68.30 13.75 -34.89
CA VAL A 462 68.15 13.91 -36.36
C VAL A 462 69.34 14.68 -36.94
N VAL A 463 69.79 15.75 -36.27
CA VAL A 463 70.97 16.52 -36.69
C VAL A 463 72.25 15.70 -36.58
N SER A 464 72.42 14.90 -35.53
CA SER A 464 73.59 14.02 -35.39
C SER A 464 73.62 12.90 -36.43
N ARG A 465 72.44 12.38 -36.85
CA ARG A 465 72.34 11.41 -37.94
C ARG A 465 72.65 12.04 -39.31
N LYS A 466 72.21 13.27 -39.56
CA LYS A 466 72.56 14.00 -40.80
C LYS A 466 74.04 14.34 -40.90
N LYS A 467 74.71 14.67 -39.79
CA LYS A 467 76.17 14.91 -39.77
C LYS A 467 77.00 13.64 -40.01
N LYS A 468 76.49 12.46 -39.65
CA LYS A 468 77.14 11.17 -39.95
C LYS A 468 76.90 10.66 -41.37
N ALA A 469 75.91 11.18 -42.09
CA ALA A 469 75.63 10.84 -43.49
C ALA A 469 76.36 11.76 -44.51
N LEU A 470 77.06 12.79 -44.01
CA LEU A 470 77.80 13.78 -44.82
C LEU A 470 79.31 13.78 -44.49
N ALA A 471 79.80 12.75 -43.79
CA ALA A 471 81.21 12.55 -43.45
C ALA A 471 81.74 11.28 -44.13
#